data_AF-A0A661WEG2-F1
#
_entry.id   AF-A0A661WEG2-F1
#
_cell.length_a   1.000
_cell.length_b   1.000
_cell.length_c   1.000
_cell.angle_alpha   90.00
_cell.angle_beta   90.00
_cell.angle_gamma   90.00
#
_symmetry.space_group_name_H-M   'P 1'
#
loop_
_entity.id
_entity.type
_entity.pdbx_description
1 polymer ?
#
loop_
_entity_poly.entity_id
_entity_poly.type
_entity_poly.pdbx_seq_one_letter_code
_entity_poly.pdbx_strand_id
1 'polypeptide(L)'
;EFTGLKAVFGTPNGNKQSIAIGSVKSQIGHTKAAAGAAAMIKTALALHQRVLPPTLNVEQPSEALEIEDTHFYINTETRPWFRRSNEETRKAAVSAFGFGGTNFHIVLEEYNSASQPYRRLGSVSQSVLVSGETTASLLKKLKEIEKELRTGNARDKYLALIHESRSVIPQQDHPRLGFVSDSLEEALRFIQDSIKLIEKQPDADAWDHPRGITFRSRGITPEEKVIALFPGQGSQYLNMASELAINFPPVMEAFELMDQLFLDQGQSPLSRVVFPPPVFSDQDREKQQLQLRETDYAQAGIGVVSYGIFKILEQAGFEPDMTAGHSFGELTALWAGGSLNDQEFLRLVKARGSAMRPPNEKDFDTGTMAAVKGPLLEIEKIIETIEDVIIANENSSSQVVLAGPREKVNAADKVLTEAGYKVTQLPVSAAFHTPLVEHASKPFAEAVNKEKFNKSKIPVYSNTTGKPYPADTKKAQNILSDHILHPVIFKTQIEEIYKNGGRVFVEIGPRQILGSLVKDILDGQPHSVVSVNPSRDKSSDRQLREAAVVLKVLGLPLKDIDPYQTNAKRKEVQNQDQ
;
A
#
# COMPACT_ATOMS: atom_id res chain seq x y z
N GLU A 1 31.80 -22.76 7.39
CA GLU A 1 30.43 -22.43 7.84
C GLU A 1 29.39 -22.76 6.76
N PHE A 2 29.38 -22.07 5.62
CA PHE A 2 28.35 -22.25 4.59
C PHE A 2 28.20 -23.69 4.08
N THR A 3 29.30 -24.41 3.82
CA THR A 3 29.27 -25.83 3.45
C THR A 3 28.57 -26.71 4.49
N GLY A 4 28.75 -26.40 5.79
CA GLY A 4 28.05 -27.10 6.87
C GLY A 4 26.55 -26.81 6.88
N LEU A 5 26.15 -25.57 6.59
CA LEU A 5 24.74 -25.22 6.40
C LEU A 5 24.13 -25.94 5.19
N LYS A 6 24.84 -26.02 4.06
CA LYS A 6 24.41 -26.80 2.89
C LYS A 6 24.22 -28.28 3.23
N ALA A 7 25.11 -28.88 4.02
CA ALA A 7 25.00 -30.29 4.40
C ALA A 7 23.75 -30.60 5.23
N VAL A 8 23.29 -29.66 6.07
CA VAL A 8 22.12 -29.86 6.94
C VAL A 8 20.81 -29.47 6.26
N PHE A 9 20.78 -28.35 5.54
CA PHE A 9 19.55 -27.81 4.94
C PHE A 9 19.37 -28.17 3.45
N GLY A 10 20.41 -28.73 2.81
CA GLY A 10 20.49 -29.02 1.36
C GLY A 10 19.65 -30.20 0.88
N THR A 11 18.42 -30.34 1.37
CA THR A 11 17.52 -31.42 0.91
C THR A 11 17.21 -31.26 -0.59
N PRO A 12 17.32 -32.33 -1.42
CA PRO A 12 17.12 -32.24 -2.87
C PRO A 12 15.77 -31.65 -3.32
N ASN A 13 14.74 -31.76 -2.47
CA ASN A 13 13.37 -31.33 -2.76
C ASN A 13 12.98 -30.00 -2.08
N GLY A 14 13.91 -29.34 -1.37
CA GLY A 14 13.62 -28.07 -0.71
C GLY A 14 13.60 -26.89 -1.69
N ASN A 15 12.77 -25.88 -1.39
CA ASN A 15 12.71 -24.66 -2.20
C ASN A 15 14.05 -23.90 -2.16
N LYS A 16 14.67 -23.68 -3.32
CA LYS A 16 15.83 -22.79 -3.48
C LYS A 16 15.53 -21.39 -2.95
N GLN A 17 16.56 -20.68 -2.50
CA GLN A 17 16.47 -19.28 -2.05
C GLN A 17 15.38 -19.02 -0.99
N SER A 18 15.12 -19.97 -0.09
CA SER A 18 14.05 -19.88 0.92
C SER A 18 14.51 -19.46 2.31
N ILE A 19 15.80 -19.62 2.62
CA ILE A 19 16.40 -19.37 3.94
C ILE A 19 17.27 -18.11 3.87
N ALA A 20 16.87 -17.08 4.60
CA ALA A 20 17.67 -15.86 4.74
C ALA A 20 18.96 -16.15 5.52
N ILE A 21 20.10 -15.67 5.02
CA ILE A 21 21.36 -15.64 5.77
C ILE A 21 21.83 -14.19 5.96
N GLY A 22 22.43 -13.92 7.12
CA GLY A 22 23.02 -12.62 7.43
C GLY A 22 23.81 -12.65 8.74
N SER A 23 24.56 -11.59 9.01
CA SER A 23 25.44 -11.51 10.19
C SER A 23 25.36 -10.16 10.88
N VAL A 24 25.19 -10.16 12.20
CA VAL A 24 25.24 -8.94 13.03
C VAL A 24 26.59 -8.23 12.94
N LYS A 25 27.66 -8.99 12.63
CA LYS A 25 29.03 -8.48 12.53
C LYS A 25 29.19 -7.45 11.42
N SER A 26 28.35 -7.50 10.39
CA SER A 26 28.35 -6.50 9.32
C SER A 26 27.88 -5.11 9.79
N GLN A 27 27.13 -5.04 10.91
CA GLN A 27 26.66 -3.78 11.49
C GLN A 27 27.56 -3.24 12.60
N ILE A 28 28.07 -4.12 13.48
CA ILE A 28 28.75 -3.71 14.73
C ILE A 28 30.18 -4.26 14.86
N GLY A 29 30.71 -4.90 13.83
CA GLY A 29 32.00 -5.58 13.88
C GLY A 29 31.98 -6.88 14.70
N HIS A 30 33.15 -7.50 14.86
CA HIS A 30 33.28 -8.72 15.65
C HIS A 30 33.52 -8.39 17.14
N THR A 31 32.48 -8.54 17.96
CA THR A 31 32.51 -8.26 19.42
C THR A 31 33.19 -9.36 20.26
N LYS A 32 34.11 -10.13 19.66
CA LYS A 32 34.85 -11.25 20.27
C LYS A 32 33.97 -12.16 21.13
N ALA A 33 34.20 -12.20 22.45
CA ALA A 33 33.48 -13.05 23.40
C ALA A 33 31.96 -12.76 23.44
N ALA A 34 31.53 -11.55 23.07
CA ALA A 34 30.12 -11.17 23.02
C ALA A 34 29.44 -11.46 21.67
N ALA A 35 30.14 -12.05 20.70
CA ALA A 35 29.60 -12.22 19.34
C ALA A 35 28.37 -13.13 19.28
N GLY A 36 28.35 -14.21 20.08
CA GLY A 36 27.19 -15.09 20.19
C GLY A 36 25.98 -14.38 20.79
N ALA A 37 26.18 -13.64 21.89
CA ALA A 37 25.12 -12.87 22.55
C ALA A 37 24.57 -11.76 21.63
N ALA A 38 25.43 -11.04 20.91
CA ALA A 38 25.00 -10.03 19.95
C ALA A 38 24.13 -10.62 18.82
N ALA A 39 24.51 -11.79 18.30
CA ALA A 39 23.74 -12.48 17.27
C ALA A 39 22.40 -13.02 17.82
N MET A 40 22.38 -13.51 19.06
CA MET A 40 21.16 -13.90 19.75
C MET A 40 20.21 -12.72 19.97
N ILE A 41 20.71 -11.56 20.40
CA ILE A 41 19.91 -10.33 20.55
C ILE A 41 19.32 -9.89 19.21
N LYS A 42 20.13 -9.84 18.13
CA LYS A 42 19.63 -9.55 16.78
C LYS A 42 18.49 -10.49 16.40
N THR A 43 18.68 -11.79 16.61
CA THR A 43 17.71 -12.82 16.19
C THR A 43 16.43 -12.77 17.02
N ALA A 44 16.54 -12.58 18.33
CA ALA A 44 15.39 -12.40 19.21
C ALA A 44 14.57 -11.14 18.84
N LEU A 45 15.25 -10.02 18.54
CA LEU A 45 14.58 -8.80 18.08
C LEU A 45 13.94 -8.98 16.70
N ALA A 46 14.60 -9.69 15.77
CA ALA A 46 14.06 -10.00 14.46
C ALA A 46 12.77 -10.84 14.54
N LEU A 47 12.76 -11.88 15.39
CA LEU A 47 11.58 -12.70 15.65
C LEU A 47 10.47 -11.86 16.30
N HIS A 48 10.81 -11.09 17.35
CA HIS A 48 9.84 -10.29 18.10
C HIS A 48 9.21 -9.17 17.25
N GLN A 49 9.98 -8.52 16.38
CA GLN A 49 9.48 -7.46 15.50
C GLN A 49 8.94 -7.99 14.17
N ARG A 50 9.12 -9.28 13.88
CA ARG A 50 8.73 -9.94 12.61
C ARG A 50 9.39 -9.27 11.39
N VAL A 51 10.68 -8.97 11.53
CA VAL A 51 11.50 -8.29 10.51
C VAL A 51 12.76 -9.10 10.26
N LEU A 52 13.15 -9.23 8.99
CA LEU A 52 14.49 -9.67 8.60
C LEU A 52 15.40 -8.43 8.49
N PRO A 53 16.35 -8.22 9.43
CA PRO A 53 17.30 -7.12 9.32
C PRO A 53 18.33 -7.41 8.23
N PRO A 54 18.89 -6.37 7.58
CA PRO A 54 19.86 -6.55 6.52
C PRO A 54 21.17 -7.15 7.07
N THR A 55 21.98 -7.65 6.16
CA THR A 55 23.43 -7.80 6.33
C THR A 55 24.09 -6.77 5.42
N LEU A 56 24.98 -5.96 5.98
CA LEU A 56 25.61 -4.85 5.25
C LEU A 56 26.87 -5.32 4.52
N ASN A 57 27.39 -4.45 3.65
CA ASN A 57 28.66 -4.63 2.92
C ASN A 57 28.67 -5.87 2.01
N VAL A 58 27.55 -6.15 1.33
CA VAL A 58 27.46 -7.20 0.31
C VAL A 58 26.95 -6.58 -0.99
N GLU A 59 27.87 -6.28 -1.90
CA GLU A 59 27.55 -5.85 -3.26
C GLU A 59 27.27 -7.05 -4.18
N GLN A 60 28.07 -8.13 -4.04
CA GLN A 60 27.88 -9.40 -4.73
C GLN A 60 28.33 -10.55 -3.81
N PRO A 61 27.61 -11.69 -3.77
CA PRO A 61 28.08 -12.89 -3.08
C PRO A 61 29.36 -13.44 -3.74
N SER A 62 30.20 -14.10 -2.95
CA SER A 62 31.34 -14.84 -3.50
C SER A 62 30.85 -16.00 -4.38
N GLU A 63 31.36 -16.09 -5.61
CA GLU A 63 31.04 -17.16 -6.57
C GLU A 63 31.26 -18.57 -5.99
N ALA A 64 32.25 -18.73 -5.11
CA ALA A 64 32.56 -19.99 -4.43
C ALA A 64 31.42 -20.51 -3.53
N LEU A 65 30.41 -19.68 -3.23
CA LEU A 65 29.23 -20.11 -2.48
C LEU A 65 28.21 -20.80 -3.38
N GLU A 66 28.18 -20.49 -4.68
CA GLU A 66 27.14 -20.92 -5.65
C GLU A 66 25.74 -20.67 -5.06
N ILE A 67 25.54 -19.50 -4.48
CA ILE A 67 24.44 -19.28 -3.53
C ILE A 67 23.08 -19.47 -4.19
N GLU A 68 22.95 -19.08 -5.46
CA GLU A 68 21.76 -19.15 -6.29
C GLU A 68 21.21 -20.57 -6.38
N ASP A 69 22.08 -21.58 -6.34
CA ASP A 69 21.74 -22.98 -6.41
C ASP A 69 21.41 -23.64 -5.07
N THR A 70 21.43 -22.86 -3.99
CA THR A 70 21.18 -23.33 -2.63
C THR A 70 19.80 -22.93 -2.12
N HIS A 71 19.41 -23.48 -0.96
CA HIS A 71 18.24 -23.04 -0.20
C HIS A 71 18.43 -21.66 0.43
N PHE A 72 19.63 -21.06 0.39
CA PHE A 72 19.95 -19.83 1.10
C PHE A 72 19.99 -18.62 0.17
N TYR A 73 19.56 -17.46 0.66
CA TYR A 73 19.78 -16.16 0.01
C TYR A 73 20.37 -15.17 1.01
N ILE A 74 21.22 -14.24 0.55
CA ILE A 74 21.75 -13.18 1.42
C ILE A 74 20.72 -12.07 1.56
N ASN A 75 20.33 -11.76 2.79
CA ASN A 75 19.36 -10.70 3.06
C ASN A 75 20.05 -9.34 3.21
N THR A 76 20.20 -8.59 2.12
CA THR A 76 20.85 -7.26 2.09
C THR A 76 19.93 -6.10 2.44
N GLU A 77 18.62 -6.34 2.55
CA GLU A 77 17.60 -5.30 2.77
C GLU A 77 16.75 -5.62 4.01
N THR A 78 16.27 -4.57 4.71
CA THR A 78 15.26 -4.73 5.77
C THR A 78 13.94 -5.15 5.14
N ARG A 79 13.38 -6.29 5.56
CA ARG A 79 12.16 -6.85 4.93
C ARG A 79 11.17 -7.37 5.97
N PRO A 80 9.85 -7.30 5.71
CA PRO A 80 8.88 -8.01 6.53
C PRO A 80 9.19 -9.50 6.54
N TRP A 81 9.12 -10.12 7.71
CA TRP A 81 9.33 -11.55 7.86
C TRP A 81 7.96 -12.21 7.93
N PHE A 82 7.49 -12.81 6.84
CA PHE A 82 6.23 -13.57 6.84
C PHE A 82 6.45 -14.99 7.36
N ARG A 83 5.39 -15.58 7.91
CA ARG A 83 5.39 -17.01 8.27
C ARG A 83 5.55 -17.86 7.01
N ARG A 84 6.24 -19.00 7.16
CA ARG A 84 6.37 -19.97 6.08
C ARG A 84 5.10 -20.81 5.96
N SER A 85 4.86 -21.33 4.76
CA SER A 85 3.79 -22.28 4.49
C SER A 85 3.81 -23.45 5.49
N ASN A 86 2.67 -23.75 6.12
CA ASN A 86 2.49 -24.83 7.09
C ASN A 86 3.25 -24.67 8.43
N GLU A 87 3.82 -23.49 8.71
CA GLU A 87 4.44 -23.19 10.00
C GLU A 87 3.63 -22.14 10.77
N GLU A 88 3.28 -22.45 12.01
CA GLU A 88 2.54 -21.53 12.87
C GLU A 88 3.42 -20.38 13.39
N THR A 89 4.74 -20.57 13.42
CA THR A 89 5.74 -19.70 14.06
C THR A 89 6.98 -19.50 13.18
N ARG A 90 7.60 -18.31 13.24
CA ARG A 90 8.90 -18.05 12.60
C ARG A 90 10.03 -18.71 13.40
N LYS A 91 11.01 -19.28 12.72
CA LYS A 91 12.19 -19.91 13.35
C LYS A 91 13.48 -19.37 12.76
N ALA A 92 14.50 -19.22 13.60
CA ALA A 92 15.85 -18.85 13.18
C ALA A 92 16.91 -19.60 13.98
N ALA A 93 18.11 -19.67 13.44
CA ALA A 93 19.24 -20.27 14.13
C ALA A 93 20.42 -19.30 14.22
N VAL A 94 21.20 -19.41 15.30
CA VAL A 94 22.40 -18.63 15.54
C VAL A 94 23.58 -19.57 15.74
N SER A 95 24.62 -19.38 14.94
CA SER A 95 25.89 -20.11 15.05
C SER A 95 27.00 -19.23 15.60
N ALA A 96 27.84 -19.79 16.47
CA ALA A 96 29.07 -19.17 16.96
C ALA A 96 30.20 -20.20 17.00
N PHE A 97 31.28 -19.93 16.26
CA PHE A 97 32.43 -20.82 16.13
C PHE A 97 33.65 -20.16 16.80
N GLY A 98 34.09 -20.72 17.93
CA GLY A 98 35.21 -20.21 18.68
C GLY A 98 36.55 -20.60 18.06
N PHE A 99 37.55 -19.71 18.15
CA PHE A 99 38.91 -20.00 17.65
C PHE A 99 39.54 -21.25 18.30
N GLY A 100 39.17 -21.55 19.55
CA GLY A 100 39.61 -22.76 20.26
C GLY A 100 38.91 -24.06 19.82
N GLY A 101 38.06 -24.03 18.78
CA GLY A 101 37.39 -25.21 18.23
C GLY A 101 36.00 -25.54 18.82
N THR A 102 35.60 -24.88 19.91
CA THR A 102 34.26 -25.05 20.50
C THR A 102 33.21 -24.30 19.68
N ASN A 103 32.16 -25.02 19.27
CA ASN A 103 31.11 -24.52 18.40
C ASN A 103 29.76 -24.56 19.11
N PHE A 104 28.98 -23.49 18.99
CA PHE A 104 27.62 -23.40 19.52
C PHE A 104 26.64 -23.13 18.36
N HIS A 105 25.48 -23.78 18.43
CA HIS A 105 24.37 -23.56 17.52
C HIS A 105 23.08 -23.59 18.33
N ILE A 106 22.27 -22.52 18.24
CA ILE A 106 20.99 -22.42 18.94
C ILE A 106 19.88 -22.18 17.92
N VAL A 107 18.71 -22.75 18.18
CA VAL A 107 17.48 -22.51 17.40
C VAL A 107 16.54 -21.70 18.29
N LEU A 108 15.99 -20.63 17.74
CA LEU A 108 15.00 -19.76 18.36
C LEU A 108 13.70 -19.83 17.57
N GLU A 109 12.59 -19.78 18.29
CA GLU A 109 11.24 -19.77 17.74
C GLU A 109 10.50 -18.50 18.18
N GLU A 110 9.64 -17.98 17.32
CA GLU A 110 8.77 -16.86 17.61
C GLU A 110 7.90 -17.15 18.84
N TYR A 111 7.93 -16.23 19.79
CA TYR A 111 7.01 -16.27 20.91
C TYR A 111 5.63 -15.78 20.44
N ASN A 112 4.65 -16.69 20.39
CA ASN A 112 3.26 -16.35 20.09
C ASN A 112 2.43 -16.42 21.38
N SER A 113 2.06 -15.27 21.93
CA SER A 113 1.09 -15.20 23.01
C SER A 113 -0.19 -14.56 22.51
N ALA A 114 -1.29 -15.33 22.53
CA ALA A 114 -2.62 -14.82 22.25
C ALA A 114 -3.05 -13.65 23.18
N SER A 115 -2.35 -13.44 24.30
CA SER A 115 -2.69 -12.43 25.32
C SER A 115 -1.90 -11.12 25.22
N GLN A 116 -0.88 -11.01 24.36
CA GLN A 116 -0.09 -9.76 24.24
C GLN A 116 -0.21 -9.15 22.83
N PRO A 117 -0.76 -7.93 22.70
CA PRO A 117 -0.83 -7.27 21.41
C PRO A 117 0.57 -6.92 20.90
N TYR A 118 0.75 -6.95 19.57
CA TYR A 118 2.00 -6.55 18.93
C TYR A 118 2.42 -5.12 19.36
N ARG A 119 3.71 -4.97 19.64
CA ARG A 119 4.31 -3.71 20.06
C ARG A 119 5.60 -3.46 19.29
N ARG A 120 5.62 -2.36 18.54
CA ARG A 120 6.78 -1.92 17.78
C ARG A 120 7.79 -1.23 18.68
N LEU A 121 9.05 -1.65 18.59
CA LEU A 121 10.19 -1.07 19.31
C LEU A 121 10.86 0.06 18.53
N GLY A 122 10.84 -0.01 17.20
CA GLY A 122 11.43 1.00 16.32
C GLY A 122 10.72 2.35 16.43
N SER A 123 11.49 3.42 16.30
CA SER A 123 10.96 4.77 16.09
C SER A 123 10.47 4.94 14.65
N VAL A 124 9.41 5.70 14.49
CA VAL A 124 8.76 6.03 13.21
C VAL A 124 8.51 7.53 13.16
N SER A 125 8.17 8.06 11.99
CA SER A 125 7.73 9.44 11.86
C SER A 125 6.52 9.71 12.77
N GLN A 126 6.40 10.92 13.30
CA GLN A 126 5.35 11.28 14.26
C GLN A 126 4.40 12.31 13.67
N SER A 127 3.10 12.10 13.87
CA SER A 127 2.05 13.02 13.46
C SER A 127 1.88 14.14 14.49
N VAL A 128 1.80 15.38 14.02
CA VAL A 128 1.47 16.56 14.82
C VAL A 128 0.21 17.19 14.26
N LEU A 129 -0.73 17.52 15.14
CA LEU A 129 -1.96 18.23 14.82
C LEU A 129 -2.21 19.29 15.89
N VAL A 130 -2.30 20.54 15.46
CA VAL A 130 -2.57 21.69 16.35
C VAL A 130 -3.83 22.39 15.86
N SER A 131 -4.75 22.67 16.77
CA SER A 131 -5.97 23.45 16.50
C SER A 131 -6.15 24.57 17.52
N GLY A 132 -6.94 25.57 17.13
CA GLY A 132 -7.40 26.66 18.00
C GLY A 132 -8.81 27.10 17.60
N GLU A 133 -9.52 27.77 18.51
CA GLU A 133 -10.86 28.34 18.26
C GLU A 133 -10.88 29.37 17.12
N THR A 134 -9.77 30.07 16.89
CA THR A 134 -9.60 31.07 15.83
C THR A 134 -8.18 31.00 15.28
N THR A 135 -7.92 31.58 14.11
CA THR A 135 -6.58 31.56 13.51
C THR A 135 -5.57 32.27 14.42
N ALA A 136 -6.02 33.31 15.15
CA ALA A 136 -5.22 34.00 16.15
C ALA A 136 -4.88 33.11 17.36
N SER A 137 -5.82 32.29 17.86
CA SER A 137 -5.54 31.39 18.99
C SER A 137 -4.68 30.20 18.57
N LEU A 138 -4.85 29.69 17.34
CA LEU A 138 -3.93 28.71 16.75
C LEU A 138 -2.50 29.27 16.65
N LEU A 139 -2.34 30.49 16.12
CA LEU A 139 -1.04 31.16 16.01
C LEU A 139 -0.38 31.34 17.38
N LYS A 140 -1.15 31.75 18.39
CA LYS A 140 -0.68 31.86 19.77
C LYS A 140 -0.18 30.50 20.29
N LYS A 141 -0.96 29.43 20.12
CA LYS A 141 -0.59 28.07 20.54
C LYS A 141 0.68 27.59 19.84
N LEU A 142 0.84 27.85 18.54
CA LEU A 142 2.07 27.49 17.80
C LEU A 142 3.30 28.22 18.35
N LYS A 143 3.20 29.52 18.65
CA LYS A 143 4.29 30.31 19.26
C LYS A 143 4.67 29.80 20.66
N GLU A 144 3.68 29.38 21.45
CA GLU A 144 3.92 28.77 22.75
C GLU A 144 4.65 27.43 22.62
N ILE A 145 4.19 26.55 21.71
CA ILE A 145 4.87 25.27 21.43
C ILE A 145 6.30 25.53 20.94
N GLU A 146 6.52 26.47 20.01
CA GLU A 146 7.87 26.80 19.53
C GLU A 146 8.82 27.18 20.68
N LYS A 147 8.34 27.98 21.62
CA LYS A 147 9.10 28.39 22.80
C LYS A 147 9.41 27.19 23.71
N GLU A 148 8.43 26.32 23.98
CA GLU A 148 8.60 25.14 24.83
C GLU A 148 9.61 24.14 24.25
N LEU A 149 9.59 23.93 22.93
CA LEU A 149 10.49 23.04 22.21
C LEU A 149 11.94 23.57 22.12
N ARG A 150 12.23 24.75 22.67
CA ARG A 150 13.58 25.32 22.79
C ARG A 150 14.14 25.28 24.23
N THR A 151 13.39 24.69 25.17
CA THR A 151 13.79 24.61 26.59
C THR A 151 14.60 23.33 26.91
N GLY A 152 15.16 23.24 28.11
CA GLY A 152 15.90 22.05 28.57
C GLY A 152 15.07 20.74 28.56
N ASN A 153 13.74 20.82 28.55
CA ASN A 153 12.82 19.68 28.52
C ASN A 153 12.15 19.48 27.14
N ALA A 154 12.75 20.00 26.05
CA ALA A 154 12.15 20.00 24.72
C ALA A 154 11.68 18.61 24.23
N ARG A 155 12.44 17.55 24.56
CA ARG A 155 12.10 16.18 24.17
C ARG A 155 10.77 15.72 24.80
N ASP A 156 10.60 15.94 26.10
CA ASP A 156 9.37 15.54 26.80
C ASP A 156 8.17 16.36 26.30
N LYS A 157 8.39 17.64 26.02
CA LYS A 157 7.38 18.52 25.42
C LYS A 157 6.95 18.07 24.02
N TYR A 158 7.90 17.63 23.19
CA TYR A 158 7.59 17.06 21.89
C TYR A 158 6.83 15.74 22.00
N LEU A 159 7.21 14.86 22.92
CA LEU A 159 6.45 13.63 23.18
C LEU A 159 5.02 13.91 23.67
N ALA A 160 4.84 14.93 24.50
CA ALA A 160 3.51 15.38 24.94
C ALA A 160 2.67 15.92 23.76
N LEU A 161 3.27 16.73 22.88
CA LEU A 161 2.62 17.25 21.67
C LEU A 161 2.15 16.11 20.74
N ILE A 162 3.01 15.11 20.52
CA ILE A 162 2.68 13.91 19.74
C ILE A 162 1.51 13.17 20.39
N HIS A 163 1.55 12.99 21.71
CA HIS A 163 0.50 12.29 22.43
C HIS A 163 -0.85 13.02 22.34
N GLU A 164 -0.87 14.35 22.50
CA GLU A 164 -2.07 15.18 22.31
C GLU A 164 -2.63 15.05 20.89
N SER A 165 -1.74 15.05 19.88
CA SER A 165 -2.10 14.96 18.47
C SER A 165 -2.82 13.64 18.10
N ARG A 166 -2.66 12.59 18.90
CA ARG A 166 -3.31 11.28 18.66
C ARG A 166 -4.79 11.27 18.99
N SER A 167 -5.20 12.03 20.00
CA SER A 167 -6.57 12.04 20.53
C SER A 167 -7.36 13.31 20.18
N VAL A 168 -6.70 14.38 19.74
CA VAL A 168 -7.38 15.64 19.41
C VAL A 168 -8.30 15.46 18.19
N ILE A 169 -9.55 15.89 18.34
CA ILE A 169 -10.54 16.02 17.27
C ILE A 169 -11.03 17.47 17.30
N PRO A 170 -10.51 18.35 16.42
CA PRO A 170 -10.93 19.75 16.38
C PRO A 170 -12.43 19.88 16.06
N GLN A 171 -13.08 20.91 16.59
CA GLN A 171 -14.44 21.27 16.14
C GLN A 171 -14.41 21.72 14.68
N GLN A 172 -15.53 21.57 13.98
CA GLN A 172 -15.62 21.79 12.55
C GLN A 172 -15.12 23.19 12.12
N ASP A 173 -15.44 24.23 12.88
CA ASP A 173 -15.10 25.63 12.63
C ASP A 173 -13.74 26.08 13.20
N HIS A 174 -13.04 25.23 13.98
CA HIS A 174 -11.78 25.57 14.68
C HIS A 174 -10.47 25.39 13.89
N PRO A 175 -9.82 26.44 13.35
CA PRO A 175 -8.66 26.31 12.46
C PRO A 175 -7.60 25.34 12.95
N ARG A 176 -7.03 24.61 12.00
CA ARG A 176 -6.15 23.49 12.30
C ARG A 176 -4.99 23.39 11.32
N LEU A 177 -3.88 22.88 11.84
CA LEU A 177 -2.64 22.68 11.12
C LEU A 177 -2.06 21.32 11.47
N GLY A 178 -1.57 20.61 10.47
CA GLY A 178 -1.00 19.29 10.65
C GLY A 178 0.25 19.08 9.81
N PHE A 179 1.18 18.28 10.34
CA PHE A 179 2.36 17.79 9.62
C PHE A 179 2.86 16.47 10.23
N VAL A 180 3.82 15.85 9.55
CA VAL A 180 4.56 14.67 10.04
C VAL A 180 6.04 15.02 10.15
N SER A 181 6.68 14.62 11.25
CA SER A 181 8.10 14.89 11.51
C SER A 181 8.86 13.65 11.98
N ASP A 182 10.09 13.51 11.51
CA ASP A 182 11.03 12.44 11.88
C ASP A 182 11.82 12.77 13.15
N SER A 183 11.87 14.05 13.54
CA SER A 183 12.59 14.50 14.73
C SER A 183 11.99 15.75 15.37
N LEU A 184 12.46 16.05 16.59
CA LEU A 184 12.15 17.29 17.30
C LEU A 184 12.58 18.52 16.49
N GLU A 185 13.76 18.47 15.89
CA GLU A 185 14.35 19.57 15.11
C GLU A 185 13.52 19.83 13.85
N GLU A 186 13.03 18.78 13.19
CA GLU A 186 12.13 18.92 12.06
C GLU A 186 10.79 19.52 12.47
N ALA A 187 10.19 19.03 13.56
CA ALA A 187 8.94 19.57 14.09
C ALA A 187 9.06 21.06 14.41
N LEU A 188 10.16 21.48 15.06
CA LEU A 188 10.43 22.88 15.40
C LEU A 188 10.51 23.76 14.14
N ARG A 189 11.20 23.28 13.07
CA ARG A 189 11.23 23.99 11.79
C ARG A 189 9.83 24.14 11.20
N PHE A 190 9.05 23.06 11.15
CA PHE A 190 7.71 23.10 10.57
C PHE A 190 6.78 24.04 11.33
N ILE A 191 6.87 24.09 12.66
CA ILE A 191 6.14 25.05 13.48
C ILE A 191 6.53 26.50 13.13
N GLN A 192 7.82 26.80 12.97
CA GLN A 192 8.29 28.14 12.60
C GLN A 192 7.77 28.59 11.24
N ASP A 193 7.79 27.68 10.27
CA ASP A 193 7.32 27.97 8.92
C ASP A 193 5.80 28.15 8.87
N SER A 194 5.08 27.39 9.71
CA SER A 194 3.65 27.56 9.95
C SER A 194 3.32 28.92 10.53
N ILE A 195 4.06 29.36 11.56
CA ILE A 195 3.89 30.70 12.18
C ILE A 195 4.05 31.79 11.12
N LYS A 196 5.12 31.75 10.33
CA LYS A 196 5.38 32.73 9.27
C LYS A 196 4.28 32.77 8.21
N LEU A 197 3.78 31.61 7.78
CA LEU A 197 2.72 31.53 6.78
C LEU A 197 1.38 32.06 7.30
N ILE A 198 1.01 31.70 8.53
CA ILE A 198 -0.22 32.20 9.16
C ILE A 198 -0.15 33.72 9.36
N GLU A 199 1.00 34.26 9.78
CA GLU A 199 1.19 35.71 9.91
C GLU A 199 1.11 36.45 8.57
N LYS A 200 1.61 35.82 7.49
CA LYS A 200 1.56 36.38 6.13
C LYS A 200 0.16 36.31 5.53
N GLN A 201 -0.64 35.31 5.89
CA GLN A 201 -1.95 35.02 5.30
C GLN A 201 -2.98 34.66 6.39
N PRO A 202 -3.34 35.62 7.27
CA PRO A 202 -4.19 35.34 8.43
C PRO A 202 -5.63 34.94 8.07
N ASP A 203 -6.10 35.38 6.90
CA ASP A 203 -7.47 35.14 6.41
C ASP A 203 -7.53 34.01 5.36
N ALA A 204 -6.45 33.23 5.18
CA ALA A 204 -6.46 32.12 4.24
C ALA A 204 -7.44 31.03 4.70
N ASP A 205 -8.22 30.48 3.75
CA ASP A 205 -9.09 29.34 4.04
C ASP A 205 -8.30 28.03 4.14
N ALA A 206 -7.28 27.86 3.29
CA ALA A 206 -6.41 26.69 3.29
C ALA A 206 -5.10 27.00 2.57
N TRP A 207 -4.06 26.25 2.92
CA TRP A 207 -2.81 26.19 2.14
C TRP A 207 -2.05 24.91 2.44
N ASP A 208 -1.22 24.51 1.50
CA ASP A 208 -0.29 23.38 1.63
C ASP A 208 1.15 23.87 1.42
N HIS A 209 2.03 23.54 2.37
CA HIS A 209 3.46 23.79 2.24
C HIS A 209 4.11 22.62 1.48
N PRO A 210 5.08 22.87 0.57
CA PRO A 210 5.87 21.82 -0.10
C PRO A 210 6.60 20.79 0.78
N ARG A 211 6.60 20.97 2.11
CA ARG A 211 7.22 20.06 3.08
C ARG A 211 6.21 19.16 3.80
N GLY A 212 4.94 19.17 3.36
CA GLY A 212 3.89 18.34 3.96
C GLY A 212 3.22 18.96 5.19
N ILE A 213 3.25 20.30 5.31
CA ILE A 213 2.46 21.03 6.31
C ILE A 213 1.16 21.45 5.64
N THR A 214 0.02 21.14 6.25
CA THR A 214 -1.29 21.52 5.71
C THR A 214 -2.08 22.30 6.75
N PHE A 215 -2.81 23.32 6.31
CA PHE A 215 -3.64 24.17 7.14
C PHE A 215 -5.03 24.33 6.53
N ARG A 216 -6.05 24.38 7.40
CA ARG A 216 -7.41 24.78 7.02
C ARG A 216 -8.08 25.60 8.12
N SER A 217 -8.77 26.66 7.71
CA SER A 217 -9.61 27.50 8.55
C SER A 217 -10.80 26.73 9.12
N ARG A 218 -11.39 25.83 8.32
CA ARG A 218 -12.51 24.93 8.66
C ARG A 218 -12.31 23.48 8.19
N GLY A 219 -12.89 22.54 8.93
CA GLY A 219 -13.12 21.18 8.45
C GLY A 219 -14.27 21.11 7.44
N ILE A 220 -14.44 19.94 6.85
CA ILE A 220 -15.57 19.62 5.96
C ILE A 220 -16.91 19.71 6.69
N THR A 221 -17.95 19.98 5.92
CA THR A 221 -19.35 19.97 6.35
C THR A 221 -20.00 18.60 6.15
N PRO A 222 -21.11 18.29 6.85
CA PRO A 222 -21.86 17.05 6.63
C PRO A 222 -22.34 16.86 5.18
N GLU A 223 -22.45 17.94 4.40
CA GLU A 223 -22.79 17.91 2.98
C GLU A 223 -21.60 17.53 2.08
N GLU A 224 -20.37 17.70 2.55
CA GLU A 224 -19.11 17.39 1.85
C GLU A 224 -18.69 15.94 2.13
N LYS A 225 -19.22 15.00 1.33
CA LYS A 225 -19.06 13.57 1.57
C LYS A 225 -17.65 13.05 1.22
N VAL A 226 -17.23 12.03 1.94
CA VAL A 226 -15.95 11.33 1.83
C VAL A 226 -16.10 10.05 1.01
N ILE A 227 -15.14 9.81 0.13
CA ILE A 227 -15.11 8.65 -0.76
C ILE A 227 -13.85 7.84 -0.50
N ALA A 228 -14.00 6.55 -0.24
CA ALA A 228 -12.89 5.59 -0.32
C ALA A 228 -12.75 5.09 -1.76
N LEU A 229 -11.60 5.34 -2.36
CA LEU A 229 -11.31 5.11 -3.77
C LEU A 229 -10.18 4.08 -3.93
N PHE A 230 -10.42 3.00 -4.67
CA PHE A 230 -9.48 1.88 -4.76
C PHE A 230 -8.86 1.72 -6.16
N PRO A 231 -7.52 1.68 -6.29
CA PRO A 231 -6.85 1.59 -7.59
C PRO A 231 -6.99 0.21 -8.24
N GLY A 232 -6.91 0.20 -9.56
CA GLY A 232 -6.83 -1.01 -10.37
C GLY A 232 -5.39 -1.48 -10.63
N GLN A 233 -5.26 -2.45 -11.54
CA GLN A 233 -3.96 -2.92 -12.04
C GLN A 233 -3.16 -1.80 -12.71
N GLY A 234 -1.84 -1.84 -12.56
CA GLY A 234 -0.88 -0.80 -12.98
C GLY A 234 -0.30 0.00 -11.81
N SER A 235 -0.89 -0.16 -10.62
CA SER A 235 -0.45 0.46 -9.37
C SER A 235 0.62 -0.36 -8.62
N GLN A 236 0.79 -1.64 -8.93
CA GLN A 236 1.74 -2.55 -8.28
C GLN A 236 3.21 -2.19 -8.53
N TYR A 237 4.06 -2.45 -7.56
CA TYR A 237 5.52 -2.41 -7.66
C TYR A 237 6.15 -3.34 -6.61
N LEU A 238 7.38 -3.80 -6.86
CA LEU A 238 8.10 -4.63 -5.90
C LEU A 238 8.28 -3.89 -4.56
N ASN A 239 8.19 -4.61 -3.47
CA ASN A 239 8.28 -4.10 -2.10
C ASN A 239 7.25 -3.01 -1.75
N MET A 240 6.12 -2.94 -2.46
CA MET A 240 5.06 -2.00 -2.13
C MET A 240 4.56 -2.18 -0.70
N ALA A 241 4.38 -1.06 0.01
CA ALA A 241 3.92 -1.02 1.39
C ALA A 241 4.79 -1.83 2.38
N SER A 242 6.10 -1.99 2.11
CA SER A 242 7.01 -2.78 2.95
C SER A 242 7.10 -2.26 4.40
N GLU A 243 7.24 -0.94 4.60
CA GLU A 243 7.24 -0.38 5.96
C GLU A 243 5.88 -0.55 6.63
N LEU A 244 4.78 -0.50 5.88
CA LEU A 244 3.46 -0.77 6.45
C LEU A 244 3.31 -2.23 6.87
N ALA A 245 3.78 -3.18 6.06
CA ALA A 245 3.83 -4.60 6.43
C ALA A 245 4.69 -4.83 7.68
N ILE A 246 5.75 -4.05 7.89
CA ILE A 246 6.59 -4.13 9.09
C ILE A 246 5.91 -3.49 10.30
N ASN A 247 5.33 -2.30 10.14
CA ASN A 247 4.92 -1.46 11.26
C ASN A 247 3.47 -1.68 11.71
N PHE A 248 2.61 -2.24 10.85
CA PHE A 248 1.18 -2.37 11.06
C PHE A 248 0.73 -3.82 10.83
N PRO A 249 0.33 -4.56 11.90
CA PRO A 249 -0.16 -5.93 11.80
C PRO A 249 -1.24 -6.19 10.74
N PRO A 250 -2.23 -5.29 10.50
CA PRO A 250 -3.26 -5.55 9.49
C PRO A 250 -2.73 -5.80 8.08
N VAL A 251 -1.61 -5.19 7.70
CA VAL A 251 -0.99 -5.41 6.38
C VAL A 251 -0.26 -6.75 6.34
N MET A 252 0.51 -7.08 7.39
CA MET A 252 1.21 -8.37 7.48
C MET A 252 0.23 -9.55 7.49
N GLU A 253 -0.84 -9.45 8.29
CA GLU A 253 -1.87 -10.48 8.42
C GLU A 253 -2.60 -10.70 7.09
N ALA A 254 -2.87 -9.63 6.34
CA ALA A 254 -3.51 -9.73 5.02
C ALA A 254 -2.64 -10.49 4.01
N PHE A 255 -1.32 -10.27 4.03
CA PHE A 255 -0.39 -11.06 3.22
C PHE A 255 -0.34 -12.52 3.65
N GLU A 256 -0.30 -12.81 4.97
CA GLU A 256 -0.28 -14.19 5.46
C GLU A 256 -1.57 -14.95 5.11
N LEU A 257 -2.74 -14.29 5.15
CA LEU A 257 -4.02 -14.87 4.73
C LEU A 257 -4.04 -15.16 3.23
N MET A 258 -3.56 -14.24 2.41
CA MET A 258 -3.51 -14.43 0.95
C MET A 258 -2.46 -15.46 0.54
N ASP A 259 -1.30 -15.50 1.21
CA ASP A 259 -0.28 -16.52 1.01
C ASP A 259 -0.87 -17.92 1.12
N GLN A 260 -1.73 -18.14 2.12
CA GLN A 260 -2.39 -19.43 2.27
C GLN A 260 -3.27 -19.81 1.08
N LEU A 261 -4.00 -18.85 0.50
CA LEU A 261 -4.81 -19.10 -0.71
C LEU A 261 -3.95 -19.45 -1.94
N PHE A 262 -2.75 -18.88 -2.06
CA PHE A 262 -1.81 -19.24 -3.13
C PHE A 262 -1.21 -20.63 -2.90
N LEU A 263 -0.85 -20.94 -1.65
CA LEU A 263 -0.27 -22.23 -1.27
C LEU A 263 -1.26 -23.39 -1.45
N ASP A 264 -2.54 -23.19 -1.11
CA ASP A 264 -3.61 -24.17 -1.34
C ASP A 264 -3.79 -24.53 -2.83
N GLN A 265 -3.34 -23.66 -3.73
CA GLN A 265 -3.33 -23.89 -5.18
C GLN A 265 -1.96 -24.35 -5.72
N GLY A 266 -1.01 -24.66 -4.84
CA GLY A 266 0.35 -25.09 -5.20
C GLY A 266 1.21 -23.98 -5.83
N GLN A 267 0.85 -22.71 -5.65
CA GLN A 267 1.57 -21.56 -6.19
C GLN A 267 2.57 -20.99 -5.18
N SER A 268 3.46 -20.12 -5.66
CA SER A 268 4.34 -19.36 -4.76
C SER A 268 3.50 -18.39 -3.91
N PRO A 269 3.82 -18.22 -2.61
CA PRO A 269 3.10 -17.28 -1.77
C PRO A 269 3.23 -15.86 -2.32
N LEU A 270 2.15 -15.08 -2.24
CA LEU A 270 2.08 -13.71 -2.73
C LEU A 270 3.18 -12.84 -2.10
N SER A 271 3.39 -12.96 -0.79
CA SER A 271 4.39 -12.19 -0.05
C SER A 271 5.80 -12.37 -0.61
N ARG A 272 6.13 -13.55 -1.14
CA ARG A 272 7.42 -13.84 -1.76
C ARG A 272 7.56 -13.22 -3.16
N VAL A 273 6.46 -12.97 -3.86
CA VAL A 273 6.47 -12.27 -5.16
C VAL A 273 6.47 -10.75 -4.97
N VAL A 274 5.73 -10.25 -3.99
CA VAL A 274 5.68 -8.81 -3.68
C VAL A 274 6.96 -8.36 -2.98
N PHE A 275 7.48 -9.15 -2.04
CA PHE A 275 8.72 -8.89 -1.30
C PHE A 275 9.75 -9.97 -1.62
N PRO A 276 10.29 -10.05 -2.85
CA PRO A 276 11.19 -11.12 -3.22
C PRO A 276 12.55 -11.03 -2.50
N PRO A 277 13.26 -12.15 -2.33
CA PRO A 277 14.64 -12.14 -1.86
C PRO A 277 15.52 -11.18 -2.69
N PRO A 278 16.47 -10.47 -2.07
CA PRO A 278 17.43 -9.66 -2.80
C PRO A 278 18.21 -10.50 -3.82
N VAL A 279 18.44 -9.91 -4.99
CA VAL A 279 19.22 -10.49 -6.09
C VAL A 279 20.30 -9.50 -6.52
N PHE A 280 21.32 -10.01 -7.21
CA PHE A 280 22.56 -9.28 -7.49
C PHE A 280 22.78 -8.97 -8.99
N SER A 281 21.82 -9.30 -9.85
CA SER A 281 21.85 -9.00 -11.29
C SER A 281 20.60 -8.23 -11.73
N ASP A 282 20.74 -7.34 -12.71
CA ASP A 282 19.61 -6.61 -13.29
C ASP A 282 18.62 -7.56 -13.97
N GLN A 283 19.11 -8.63 -14.59
CA GLN A 283 18.29 -9.65 -15.22
C GLN A 283 17.37 -10.34 -14.20
N ASP A 284 17.87 -10.68 -13.02
CA ASP A 284 17.04 -11.31 -11.99
C ASP A 284 16.07 -10.32 -11.35
N ARG A 285 16.45 -9.04 -11.23
CA ARG A 285 15.50 -7.97 -10.83
C ARG A 285 14.37 -7.83 -11.84
N GLU A 286 14.69 -7.89 -13.13
CA GLU A 286 13.68 -7.85 -14.20
C GLU A 286 12.75 -9.08 -14.13
N LYS A 287 13.29 -10.29 -13.91
CA LYS A 287 12.47 -11.50 -13.69
C LYS A 287 11.51 -11.34 -12.51
N GLN A 288 11.97 -10.81 -11.38
CA GLN A 288 11.10 -10.53 -10.22
C GLN A 288 10.00 -9.53 -10.55
N GLN A 289 10.33 -8.47 -11.30
CA GLN A 289 9.33 -7.50 -11.76
C GLN A 289 8.30 -8.12 -12.71
N LEU A 290 8.75 -8.96 -13.66
CA LEU A 290 7.87 -9.67 -14.58
C LEU A 290 6.95 -10.65 -13.83
N GLN A 291 7.46 -11.36 -12.83
CA GLN A 291 6.65 -12.24 -11.98
C GLN A 291 5.54 -11.48 -11.26
N LEU A 292 5.83 -10.30 -10.68
CA LEU A 292 4.80 -9.46 -10.05
C LEU A 292 3.77 -8.94 -11.06
N ARG A 293 4.14 -8.78 -12.34
CA ARG A 293 3.23 -8.31 -13.40
C ARG A 293 2.25 -9.38 -13.88
N GLU A 294 2.48 -10.65 -13.56
CA GLU A 294 1.46 -11.69 -13.79
C GLU A 294 0.17 -11.31 -13.08
N THR A 295 -0.96 -11.41 -13.78
CA THR A 295 -2.21 -10.77 -13.38
C THR A 295 -2.73 -11.22 -12.01
N ASP A 296 -2.55 -12.50 -11.67
CA ASP A 296 -2.99 -13.02 -10.38
C ASP A 296 -2.16 -12.49 -9.21
N TYR A 297 -0.84 -12.35 -9.36
CA TYR A 297 0.01 -11.70 -8.35
C TYR A 297 -0.22 -10.19 -8.30
N ALA A 298 -0.34 -9.52 -9.45
CA ALA A 298 -0.56 -8.07 -9.51
C ALA A 298 -1.86 -7.68 -8.80
N GLN A 299 -2.98 -8.30 -9.17
CA GLN A 299 -4.29 -8.01 -8.55
C GLN A 299 -4.31 -8.38 -7.08
N ALA A 300 -3.78 -9.55 -6.71
CA ALA A 300 -3.73 -9.96 -5.30
C ALA A 300 -2.88 -9.02 -4.46
N GLY A 301 -1.72 -8.60 -4.96
CA GLY A 301 -0.85 -7.64 -4.28
C GLY A 301 -1.55 -6.30 -4.05
N ILE A 302 -2.21 -5.74 -5.07
CA ILE A 302 -2.96 -4.47 -4.95
C ILE A 302 -4.09 -4.62 -3.95
N GLY A 303 -4.85 -5.73 -4.04
CA GLY A 303 -5.98 -6.01 -3.16
C GLY A 303 -5.58 -6.12 -1.70
N VAL A 304 -4.52 -6.86 -1.40
CA VAL A 304 -4.01 -7.07 -0.04
C VAL A 304 -3.45 -5.78 0.57
N VAL A 305 -2.70 -4.99 -0.20
CA VAL A 305 -2.21 -3.68 0.26
C VAL A 305 -3.38 -2.74 0.56
N SER A 306 -4.34 -2.65 -0.36
CA SER A 306 -5.51 -1.79 -0.20
C SER A 306 -6.37 -2.21 1.00
N TYR A 307 -6.55 -3.53 1.18
CA TYR A 307 -7.22 -4.11 2.35
C TYR A 307 -6.52 -3.72 3.65
N GLY A 308 -5.21 -3.94 3.74
CA GLY A 308 -4.45 -3.67 4.96
C GLY A 308 -4.49 -2.18 5.34
N ILE A 309 -4.34 -1.29 4.35
CA ILE A 309 -4.42 0.16 4.60
C ILE A 309 -5.84 0.58 5.02
N PHE A 310 -6.88 0.06 4.35
CA PHE A 310 -8.25 0.34 4.73
C PHE A 310 -8.54 -0.11 6.18
N LYS A 311 -8.07 -1.31 6.59
CA LYS A 311 -8.21 -1.78 7.97
C LYS A 311 -7.50 -0.88 8.98
N ILE A 312 -6.31 -0.36 8.66
CA ILE A 312 -5.61 0.61 9.55
C ILE A 312 -6.46 1.87 9.73
N LEU A 313 -6.99 2.41 8.64
CA LEU A 313 -7.82 3.62 8.69
C LEU A 313 -9.16 3.35 9.41
N GLU A 314 -9.83 2.24 9.12
CA GLU A 314 -11.08 1.80 9.75
C GLU A 314 -10.90 1.65 11.27
N GLN A 315 -9.80 1.03 11.73
CA GLN A 315 -9.47 0.92 13.16
C GLN A 315 -9.27 2.29 13.83
N ALA A 316 -8.82 3.29 13.09
CA ALA A 316 -8.74 4.67 13.55
C ALA A 316 -10.07 5.44 13.47
N GLY A 317 -11.15 4.82 12.99
CA GLY A 317 -12.47 5.43 12.85
C GLY A 317 -12.73 6.09 11.50
N PHE A 318 -12.01 5.70 10.44
CA PHE A 318 -12.33 6.13 9.09
C PHE A 318 -13.64 5.49 8.61
N GLU A 319 -14.64 6.34 8.35
CA GLU A 319 -15.95 5.93 7.86
C GLU A 319 -16.24 6.72 6.57
N PRO A 320 -16.04 6.13 5.37
CA PRO A 320 -16.39 6.79 4.12
C PRO A 320 -17.90 6.80 3.90
N ASP A 321 -18.42 7.86 3.27
CA ASP A 321 -19.83 7.94 2.87
C ASP A 321 -20.14 7.15 1.61
N MET A 322 -19.13 6.93 0.77
CA MET A 322 -19.24 6.22 -0.51
C MET A 322 -17.97 5.44 -0.80
N THR A 323 -18.08 4.37 -1.58
CA THR A 323 -16.90 3.67 -2.12
C THR A 323 -16.97 3.59 -3.64
N ALA A 324 -15.80 3.64 -4.25
CA ALA A 324 -15.62 3.43 -5.67
C ALA A 324 -14.24 2.84 -5.93
N GLY A 325 -14.03 2.26 -7.09
CA GLY A 325 -12.72 1.79 -7.50
C GLY A 325 -12.62 1.73 -9.01
N HIS A 326 -11.41 1.52 -9.52
CA HIS A 326 -11.16 1.43 -10.95
C HIS A 326 -10.83 -0.01 -11.32
N SER A 327 -11.59 -0.58 -12.25
CA SER A 327 -11.40 -1.94 -12.75
C SER A 327 -11.34 -2.95 -11.59
N PHE A 328 -10.17 -3.53 -11.32
CA PHE A 328 -9.94 -4.38 -10.15
C PHE A 328 -10.43 -3.75 -8.84
N GLY A 329 -10.22 -2.45 -8.64
CA GLY A 329 -10.59 -1.74 -7.42
C GLY A 329 -12.09 -1.73 -7.12
N GLU A 330 -12.98 -1.98 -8.10
CA GLU A 330 -14.43 -2.09 -7.85
C GLU A 330 -14.77 -3.27 -6.92
N LEU A 331 -14.01 -4.37 -7.01
CA LEU A 331 -14.14 -5.49 -6.08
C LEU A 331 -13.76 -5.07 -4.65
N THR A 332 -12.69 -4.29 -4.49
CA THR A 332 -12.28 -3.73 -3.20
C THR A 332 -13.30 -2.72 -2.68
N ALA A 333 -13.90 -1.91 -3.55
CA ALA A 333 -14.95 -0.97 -3.20
C ALA A 333 -16.22 -1.65 -2.69
N LEU A 334 -16.62 -2.77 -3.29
CA LEU A 334 -17.74 -3.60 -2.81
C LEU A 334 -17.48 -4.16 -1.41
N TRP A 335 -16.26 -4.65 -1.16
CA TRP A 335 -15.85 -5.12 0.17
C TRP A 335 -15.86 -4.00 1.20
N ALA A 336 -15.19 -2.87 0.92
CA ALA A 336 -15.18 -1.71 1.81
C ALA A 336 -16.58 -1.12 2.05
N GLY A 337 -17.47 -1.23 1.06
CA GLY A 337 -18.89 -0.84 1.17
C GLY A 337 -19.77 -1.83 1.93
N GLY A 338 -19.22 -2.98 2.36
CA GLY A 338 -19.89 -4.00 3.16
C GLY A 338 -20.70 -5.04 2.37
N SER A 339 -20.58 -5.11 1.04
CA SER A 339 -21.20 -6.18 0.24
C SER A 339 -20.55 -7.55 0.50
N LEU A 340 -19.26 -7.57 0.83
CA LEU A 340 -18.45 -8.77 1.05
C LEU A 340 -17.79 -8.68 2.43
N ASN A 341 -17.61 -9.82 3.09
CA ASN A 341 -16.72 -9.92 4.24
C ASN A 341 -15.25 -10.13 3.81
N ASP A 342 -14.34 -10.10 4.78
CA ASP A 342 -12.89 -10.19 4.54
C ASP A 342 -12.49 -11.48 3.81
N GLN A 343 -13.07 -12.63 4.18
CA GLN A 343 -12.73 -13.92 3.56
C GLN A 343 -13.27 -14.03 2.14
N GLU A 344 -14.51 -13.61 1.91
CA GLU A 344 -15.14 -13.56 0.58
C GLU A 344 -14.35 -12.66 -0.37
N PHE A 345 -13.93 -11.48 0.12
CA PHE A 345 -13.11 -10.57 -0.64
C PHE A 345 -11.77 -11.19 -1.06
N LEU A 346 -11.01 -11.77 -0.11
CA LEU A 346 -9.71 -12.38 -0.43
C LEU A 346 -9.85 -13.56 -1.41
N ARG A 347 -10.89 -14.40 -1.27
CA ARG A 347 -11.18 -15.48 -2.23
C ARG A 347 -11.51 -14.93 -3.62
N LEU A 348 -12.31 -13.88 -3.73
CA LEU A 348 -12.65 -13.27 -5.02
C LEU A 348 -11.48 -12.54 -5.66
N VAL A 349 -10.61 -11.89 -4.86
CA VAL A 349 -9.36 -11.30 -5.37
C VAL A 349 -8.50 -12.40 -6.00
N LYS A 350 -8.34 -13.53 -5.30
CA LYS A 350 -7.59 -14.67 -5.83
C LYS A 350 -8.24 -15.25 -7.09
N ALA A 351 -9.55 -15.47 -7.06
CA ALA A 351 -10.29 -16.05 -8.17
C ALA A 351 -10.26 -15.16 -9.43
N ARG A 352 -10.45 -13.84 -9.28
CA ARG A 352 -10.39 -12.90 -10.40
C ARG A 352 -9.01 -12.88 -11.04
N GLY A 353 -7.97 -12.79 -10.22
CA GLY A 353 -6.60 -12.80 -10.68
C GLY A 353 -6.26 -14.07 -11.46
N SER A 354 -6.64 -15.24 -10.93
CA SER A 354 -6.44 -16.53 -11.59
C SER A 354 -7.25 -16.67 -12.89
N ALA A 355 -8.51 -16.21 -12.90
CA ALA A 355 -9.36 -16.25 -14.10
C ALA A 355 -8.80 -15.39 -15.24
N MET A 356 -8.19 -14.25 -14.90
CA MET A 356 -7.62 -13.30 -15.85
C MET A 356 -6.26 -13.71 -16.44
N ARG A 357 -5.72 -14.88 -16.06
CA ARG A 357 -4.53 -15.41 -16.70
C ARG A 357 -4.88 -15.89 -18.11
N PRO A 358 -4.13 -15.45 -19.13
CA PRO A 358 -4.26 -15.99 -20.47
C PRO A 358 -4.12 -17.52 -20.51
N PRO A 359 -4.85 -18.21 -21.40
CA PRO A 359 -4.59 -19.61 -21.73
C PRO A 359 -3.15 -19.80 -22.22
N ASN A 360 -2.54 -20.95 -21.91
CA ASN A 360 -1.16 -21.29 -22.32
C ASN A 360 -1.04 -21.70 -23.81
N GLU A 361 -2.01 -21.36 -24.65
CA GLU A 361 -2.03 -21.70 -26.07
C GLU A 361 -1.11 -20.75 -26.86
N LYS A 362 -0.24 -21.30 -27.71
CA LYS A 362 0.85 -20.54 -28.38
C LYS A 362 0.38 -19.38 -29.27
N ASP A 363 -0.84 -19.45 -29.79
CA ASP A 363 -1.39 -18.49 -30.78
C ASP A 363 -2.61 -17.72 -30.23
N PHE A 364 -2.86 -17.77 -28.93
CA PHE A 364 -3.98 -17.02 -28.33
C PHE A 364 -3.62 -15.53 -28.24
N ASP A 365 -4.15 -14.70 -29.14
CA ASP A 365 -4.00 -13.25 -29.01
C ASP A 365 -4.86 -12.74 -27.85
N THR A 366 -4.23 -12.50 -26.72
CA THR A 366 -4.84 -11.84 -25.57
C THR A 366 -5.13 -10.37 -25.83
N GLY A 367 -4.67 -9.82 -26.95
CA GLY A 367 -4.74 -8.41 -27.27
C GLY A 367 -3.76 -7.56 -26.48
N THR A 368 -3.92 -6.25 -26.57
CA THR A 368 -3.15 -5.27 -25.81
C THR A 368 -3.98 -4.04 -25.48
N MET A 369 -3.40 -3.12 -24.72
CA MET A 369 -4.04 -1.86 -24.34
C MET A 369 -3.09 -0.68 -24.50
N ALA A 370 -3.62 0.47 -24.90
CA ALA A 370 -2.85 1.71 -25.04
C ALA A 370 -3.62 2.89 -24.42
N ALA A 371 -2.95 3.64 -23.55
CA ALA A 371 -3.50 4.88 -23.02
C ALA A 371 -3.27 6.01 -24.03
N VAL A 372 -4.32 6.80 -24.30
CA VAL A 372 -4.27 7.94 -25.22
C VAL A 372 -4.65 9.20 -24.45
N LYS A 373 -3.79 10.23 -24.55
CA LYS A 373 -4.06 11.53 -23.95
C LYS A 373 -4.81 12.41 -24.94
N GLY A 374 -6.12 12.57 -24.74
CA GLY A 374 -6.98 13.44 -25.53
C GLY A 374 -8.46 13.30 -25.17
N PRO A 375 -9.35 14.11 -25.77
CA PRO A 375 -10.79 14.08 -25.53
C PRO A 375 -11.43 12.83 -26.11
N LEU A 376 -12.36 12.22 -25.36
CA LEU A 376 -13.08 11.00 -25.73
C LEU A 376 -13.67 11.05 -27.15
N LEU A 377 -14.47 12.07 -27.46
CA LEU A 377 -15.20 12.16 -28.73
C LEU A 377 -14.28 12.29 -29.96
N GLU A 378 -13.12 12.94 -29.79
CA GLU A 378 -12.15 13.09 -30.88
C GLU A 378 -11.44 11.77 -31.15
N ILE A 379 -11.03 11.08 -30.08
CA ILE A 379 -10.36 9.78 -30.18
C ILE A 379 -11.31 8.73 -30.76
N GLU A 380 -12.56 8.67 -30.27
CA GLU A 380 -13.59 7.77 -30.75
C GLU A 380 -13.80 7.91 -32.27
N LYS A 381 -13.90 9.15 -32.77
CA LYS A 381 -14.04 9.44 -34.19
C LYS A 381 -12.84 8.97 -35.03
N ILE A 382 -11.62 9.06 -34.50
CA ILE A 382 -10.41 8.65 -35.21
C ILE A 382 -10.30 7.13 -35.30
N ILE A 383 -10.71 6.42 -34.25
CA ILE A 383 -10.60 4.96 -34.19
C ILE A 383 -11.83 4.25 -34.77
N GLU A 384 -12.92 4.96 -35.07
CA GLU A 384 -14.18 4.40 -35.59
C GLU A 384 -13.98 3.49 -36.83
N THR A 385 -12.98 3.81 -37.66
CA THR A 385 -12.66 3.02 -38.86
C THR A 385 -11.77 1.80 -38.59
N ILE A 386 -11.34 1.57 -37.35
CA ILE A 386 -10.45 0.48 -36.96
C ILE A 386 -11.29 -0.58 -36.23
N GLU A 387 -11.68 -1.61 -36.98
CA GLU A 387 -12.43 -2.74 -36.44
C GLU A 387 -11.69 -3.41 -35.26
N ASP A 388 -12.47 -3.91 -34.30
CA ASP A 388 -12.03 -4.63 -33.09
C ASP A 388 -11.19 -3.84 -32.08
N VAL A 389 -11.08 -2.50 -32.23
CA VAL A 389 -10.54 -1.62 -31.19
C VAL A 389 -11.69 -0.90 -30.49
N ILE A 390 -11.75 -1.02 -29.17
CA ILE A 390 -12.75 -0.34 -28.35
C ILE A 390 -12.09 0.57 -27.31
N ILE A 391 -12.87 1.50 -26.77
CA ILE A 391 -12.48 2.28 -25.59
C ILE A 391 -12.83 1.45 -24.36
N ALA A 392 -11.83 0.79 -23.78
CA ALA A 392 -11.98 -0.04 -22.59
C ALA A 392 -12.04 0.78 -21.30
N ASN A 393 -11.45 1.97 -21.28
CA ASN A 393 -11.53 2.85 -20.13
C ASN A 393 -11.75 4.31 -20.55
N GLU A 394 -12.81 4.92 -20.03
CA GLU A 394 -13.04 6.36 -20.06
C GLU A 394 -12.52 6.95 -18.74
N ASN A 395 -11.21 7.21 -18.69
CA ASN A 395 -10.52 7.52 -17.44
C ASN A 395 -10.72 8.96 -16.98
N SER A 396 -10.69 9.93 -17.88
CA SER A 396 -10.85 11.35 -17.51
C SER A 396 -11.21 12.20 -18.72
N SER A 397 -11.32 13.52 -18.54
CA SER A 397 -11.62 14.46 -19.63
C SER A 397 -10.52 14.49 -20.70
N SER A 398 -9.29 14.15 -20.32
CA SER A 398 -8.13 14.15 -21.21
C SER A 398 -7.44 12.79 -21.37
N GLN A 399 -8.08 11.68 -20.98
CA GLN A 399 -7.49 10.35 -21.08
C GLN A 399 -8.51 9.24 -21.31
N VAL A 400 -8.22 8.39 -22.30
CA VAL A 400 -8.92 7.12 -22.54
C VAL A 400 -7.92 5.97 -22.69
N VAL A 401 -8.39 4.73 -22.60
CA VAL A 401 -7.59 3.54 -22.88
C VAL A 401 -8.27 2.73 -23.97
N LEU A 402 -7.52 2.47 -25.04
CA LEU A 402 -7.91 1.59 -26.13
C LEU A 402 -7.55 0.15 -25.80
N ALA A 403 -8.37 -0.79 -26.22
CA ALA A 403 -8.10 -2.21 -26.09
C ALA A 403 -8.63 -2.98 -27.30
N GLY A 404 -7.93 -4.04 -27.68
CA GLY A 404 -8.26 -4.87 -28.84
C GLY A 404 -7.10 -5.78 -29.25
N PRO A 405 -7.19 -6.44 -30.42
CA PRO A 405 -6.10 -7.23 -30.98
C PRO A 405 -4.83 -6.40 -31.13
N ARG A 406 -3.66 -7.01 -30.88
CA ARG A 406 -2.39 -6.27 -30.77
C ARG A 406 -2.06 -5.48 -32.03
N GLU A 407 -2.26 -6.10 -33.20
CA GLU A 407 -2.02 -5.45 -34.48
C GLU A 407 -2.94 -4.23 -34.71
N LYS A 408 -4.20 -4.32 -34.27
CA LYS A 408 -5.20 -3.27 -34.45
C LYS A 408 -4.97 -2.09 -33.51
N VAL A 409 -4.61 -2.35 -32.25
CA VAL A 409 -4.22 -1.28 -31.31
C VAL A 409 -2.94 -0.58 -31.78
N ASN A 410 -1.98 -1.31 -32.35
CA ASN A 410 -0.79 -0.72 -32.96
C ASN A 410 -1.11 0.13 -34.21
N ALA A 411 -2.15 -0.24 -34.98
CA ALA A 411 -2.63 0.58 -36.08
C ALA A 411 -3.29 1.88 -35.56
N ALA A 412 -4.11 1.78 -34.51
CA ALA A 412 -4.72 2.94 -33.85
C ALA A 412 -3.66 3.89 -33.28
N ASP A 413 -2.62 3.35 -32.64
CA ASP A 413 -1.47 4.12 -32.14
C ASP A 413 -0.84 4.99 -33.23
N LYS A 414 -0.56 4.41 -34.41
CA LYS A 414 0.00 5.15 -35.56
C LYS A 414 -0.90 6.30 -36.00
N VAL A 415 -2.19 6.02 -36.23
CA VAL A 415 -3.15 7.03 -36.72
C VAL A 415 -3.32 8.16 -35.69
N LEU A 416 -3.41 7.82 -34.40
CA LEU A 416 -3.56 8.81 -33.33
C LEU A 416 -2.29 9.65 -33.14
N THR A 417 -1.12 9.04 -33.27
CA THR A 417 0.17 9.75 -33.21
C THR A 417 0.32 10.69 -34.40
N GLU A 418 -0.07 10.28 -35.61
CA GLU A 418 -0.12 11.14 -36.80
C GLU A 418 -1.11 12.30 -36.65
N ALA A 419 -2.22 12.08 -35.95
CA ALA A 419 -3.18 13.12 -35.58
C ALA A 419 -2.71 14.03 -34.41
N GLY A 420 -1.52 13.78 -33.84
CA GLY A 420 -0.90 14.62 -32.82
C GLY A 420 -1.20 14.23 -31.36
N TYR A 421 -1.88 13.11 -31.12
CA TYR A 421 -2.14 12.62 -29.77
C TYR A 421 -0.94 11.84 -29.21
N LYS A 422 -0.77 11.91 -27.89
CA LYS A 422 0.22 11.08 -27.19
C LYS A 422 -0.40 9.73 -26.85
N VAL A 423 0.18 8.66 -27.39
CA VAL A 423 -0.18 7.27 -27.10
C VAL A 423 0.90 6.62 -26.23
N THR A 424 0.50 5.75 -25.30
CA THR A 424 1.41 5.01 -24.42
C THR A 424 0.93 3.59 -24.26
N GLN A 425 1.71 2.64 -24.77
CA GLN A 425 1.43 1.20 -24.62
C GLN A 425 1.46 0.80 -23.14
N LEU A 426 0.45 0.04 -22.71
CA LEU A 426 0.33 -0.42 -21.33
C LEU A 426 0.98 -1.80 -21.20
N PRO A 427 1.85 -2.03 -20.18
CA PRO A 427 2.49 -3.31 -19.96
C PRO A 427 1.52 -4.30 -19.30
N VAL A 428 0.49 -4.69 -20.02
CA VAL A 428 -0.56 -5.62 -19.61
C VAL A 428 -0.49 -6.92 -20.40
N SER A 429 -0.97 -8.00 -19.79
CA SER A 429 -1.01 -9.35 -20.38
C SER A 429 -2.15 -9.56 -21.36
N ALA A 430 -3.18 -8.71 -21.34
CA ALA A 430 -4.38 -8.84 -22.17
C ALA A 430 -5.08 -7.50 -22.40
N ALA A 431 -5.95 -7.46 -23.41
CA ALA A 431 -6.95 -6.43 -23.67
C ALA A 431 -8.14 -6.59 -22.71
N PHE A 432 -7.96 -6.15 -21.47
CA PHE A 432 -9.01 -6.22 -20.46
C PHE A 432 -10.24 -5.39 -20.85
N HIS A 433 -11.43 -5.80 -20.36
CA HIS A 433 -12.72 -5.14 -20.66
C HIS A 433 -13.14 -5.24 -22.13
N THR A 434 -12.71 -6.31 -22.81
CA THR A 434 -13.09 -6.64 -24.19
C THR A 434 -13.54 -8.11 -24.28
N PRO A 435 -14.18 -8.53 -25.38
CA PRO A 435 -14.47 -9.94 -25.63
C PRO A 435 -13.24 -10.86 -25.62
N LEU A 436 -12.01 -10.35 -25.80
CA LEU A 436 -10.79 -11.16 -25.79
C LEU A 436 -10.49 -11.81 -24.41
N VAL A 437 -11.12 -11.29 -23.35
CA VAL A 437 -11.05 -11.89 -21.99
C VAL A 437 -12.28 -12.71 -21.63
N GLU A 438 -13.09 -13.14 -22.61
CA GLU A 438 -14.27 -14.00 -22.38
C GLU A 438 -13.91 -15.31 -21.65
N HIS A 439 -12.72 -15.86 -21.90
CA HIS A 439 -12.18 -17.03 -21.18
C HIS A 439 -12.16 -16.85 -19.65
N ALA A 440 -12.02 -15.60 -19.18
CA ALA A 440 -11.98 -15.26 -17.76
C ALA A 440 -13.37 -15.00 -17.16
N SER A 441 -14.37 -14.69 -18.00
CA SER A 441 -15.72 -14.32 -17.55
C SER A 441 -16.42 -15.43 -16.80
N LYS A 442 -16.52 -16.61 -17.42
CA LYS A 442 -17.21 -17.74 -16.82
C LYS A 442 -16.57 -18.21 -15.50
N PRO A 443 -15.24 -18.44 -15.41
CA PRO A 443 -14.61 -18.84 -14.15
C PRO A 443 -14.80 -17.82 -13.03
N PHE A 444 -14.72 -16.52 -13.35
CA PHE A 444 -14.93 -15.48 -12.34
C PHE A 444 -16.39 -15.38 -11.90
N ALA A 445 -17.34 -15.45 -12.83
CA ALA A 445 -18.76 -15.50 -12.53
C ALA A 445 -19.12 -16.70 -11.63
N GLU A 446 -18.55 -17.87 -11.89
CA GLU A 446 -18.71 -19.05 -11.03
C GLU A 446 -18.19 -18.82 -9.60
N ALA A 447 -17.07 -18.11 -9.45
CA ALA A 447 -16.54 -17.74 -8.13
C ALA A 447 -17.46 -16.73 -7.43
N VAL A 448 -17.89 -15.67 -8.11
CA VAL A 448 -18.81 -14.65 -7.57
C VAL A 448 -20.13 -15.27 -7.10
N ASN A 449 -20.67 -16.23 -7.86
CA ASN A 449 -21.92 -16.91 -7.54
C ASN A 449 -21.82 -17.86 -6.33
N LYS A 450 -20.61 -18.29 -5.94
CA LYS A 450 -20.39 -19.11 -4.74
C LYS A 450 -20.33 -18.27 -3.47
N GLU A 451 -19.98 -16.99 -3.57
CA GLU A 451 -19.83 -16.12 -2.42
C GLU A 451 -21.18 -15.50 -2.01
N LYS A 452 -21.30 -15.20 -0.71
CA LYS A 452 -22.51 -14.58 -0.16
C LYS A 452 -22.41 -13.06 -0.23
N PHE A 453 -23.25 -12.46 -1.07
CA PHE A 453 -23.37 -11.00 -1.11
C PHE A 453 -24.34 -10.49 -0.05
N ASN A 454 -23.92 -9.45 0.65
CA ASN A 454 -24.74 -8.68 1.56
C ASN A 454 -25.19 -7.39 0.87
N LYS A 455 -26.26 -6.78 1.37
CA LYS A 455 -26.62 -5.43 0.95
C LYS A 455 -25.51 -4.46 1.41
N SER A 456 -24.99 -3.63 0.51
CA SER A 456 -24.01 -2.59 0.86
C SER A 456 -24.54 -1.70 1.98
N LYS A 457 -23.66 -1.37 2.93
CA LYS A 457 -23.94 -0.46 4.04
C LYS A 457 -23.93 1.00 3.60
N ILE A 458 -23.08 1.31 2.62
CA ILE A 458 -22.92 2.63 1.98
C ILE A 458 -22.98 2.48 0.45
N PRO A 459 -23.31 3.54 -0.31
CA PRO A 459 -23.30 3.49 -1.76
C PRO A 459 -21.95 3.07 -2.34
N VAL A 460 -21.95 2.03 -3.17
CA VAL A 460 -20.80 1.58 -3.96
C VAL A 460 -21.10 1.90 -5.41
N TYR A 461 -20.25 2.67 -6.10
CA TYR A 461 -20.49 3.05 -7.49
C TYR A 461 -19.85 2.07 -8.45
N SER A 462 -20.57 1.66 -9.50
CA SER A 462 -20.08 0.70 -10.48
C SER A 462 -19.37 1.37 -11.66
N ASN A 463 -18.28 0.77 -12.15
CA ASN A 463 -17.60 1.21 -13.37
C ASN A 463 -18.39 0.91 -14.63
N THR A 464 -19.36 0.00 -14.61
CA THR A 464 -20.13 -0.37 -15.82
C THR A 464 -21.34 0.53 -16.01
N THR A 465 -21.97 0.95 -14.90
CA THR A 465 -23.23 1.74 -14.97
C THR A 465 -23.04 3.21 -14.59
N GLY A 466 -21.91 3.56 -13.96
CA GLY A 466 -21.66 4.88 -13.38
C GLY A 466 -22.53 5.21 -12.16
N LYS A 467 -23.45 4.32 -11.78
CA LYS A 467 -24.45 4.50 -10.71
C LYS A 467 -24.14 3.59 -9.51
N PRO A 468 -24.77 3.84 -8.34
CA PRO A 468 -24.69 2.93 -7.22
C PRO A 468 -25.16 1.52 -7.56
N TYR A 469 -24.49 0.51 -7.02
CA TYR A 469 -24.92 -0.88 -7.05
C TYR A 469 -26.35 -1.03 -6.49
N PRO A 470 -27.20 -1.88 -7.09
CA PRO A 470 -28.55 -2.10 -6.61
C PRO A 470 -28.55 -2.82 -5.25
N ALA A 471 -29.58 -2.58 -4.45
CA ALA A 471 -29.77 -3.27 -3.17
C ALA A 471 -30.11 -4.77 -3.31
N ASP A 472 -30.56 -5.18 -4.49
CA ASP A 472 -30.77 -6.58 -4.86
C ASP A 472 -29.40 -7.25 -5.05
N THR A 473 -29.05 -8.13 -4.12
CA THR A 473 -27.73 -8.77 -4.07
C THR A 473 -27.47 -9.65 -5.29
N LYS A 474 -28.50 -10.26 -5.89
CA LYS A 474 -28.32 -11.07 -7.09
C LYS A 474 -28.04 -10.21 -8.31
N LYS A 475 -28.71 -9.07 -8.44
CA LYS A 475 -28.38 -8.09 -9.49
C LYS A 475 -26.97 -7.52 -9.30
N ALA A 476 -26.56 -7.24 -8.06
CA ALA A 476 -25.21 -6.79 -7.75
C ALA A 476 -24.15 -7.84 -8.13
N GLN A 477 -24.39 -9.12 -7.83
CA GLN A 477 -23.53 -10.23 -8.26
C GLN A 477 -23.42 -10.33 -9.78
N ASN A 478 -24.53 -10.19 -10.50
CA ASN A 478 -24.53 -10.24 -11.96
C ASN A 478 -23.70 -9.08 -12.55
N ILE A 479 -23.88 -7.85 -12.05
CA ILE A 479 -23.07 -6.69 -12.47
C ILE A 479 -21.58 -6.96 -12.26
N LEU A 480 -21.17 -7.52 -11.12
CA LEU A 480 -19.77 -7.85 -10.88
C LEU A 480 -19.27 -9.01 -11.76
N SER A 481 -20.10 -10.01 -12.00
CA SER A 481 -19.75 -11.17 -12.83
C SER A 481 -19.46 -10.75 -14.28
N ASP A 482 -20.26 -9.83 -14.79
CA ASP A 482 -20.16 -9.33 -16.16
C ASP A 482 -19.15 -8.18 -16.29
N HIS A 483 -18.71 -7.59 -15.17
CA HIS A 483 -17.84 -6.41 -15.09
C HIS A 483 -16.64 -6.46 -16.02
N ILE A 484 -15.99 -7.62 -16.08
CA ILE A 484 -14.71 -7.80 -16.78
C ILE A 484 -14.82 -7.77 -18.31
N LEU A 485 -16.04 -7.80 -18.83
CA LEU A 485 -16.34 -7.70 -20.26
C LEU A 485 -16.84 -6.31 -20.66
N HIS A 486 -17.03 -5.41 -19.70
CA HIS A 486 -17.62 -4.09 -19.94
C HIS A 486 -16.60 -2.97 -19.75
N PRO A 487 -16.66 -1.90 -20.55
CA PRO A 487 -15.82 -0.73 -20.35
C PRO A 487 -15.92 -0.13 -18.96
N VAL A 488 -14.83 0.46 -18.51
CA VAL A 488 -14.74 1.21 -17.25
C VAL A 488 -15.04 2.68 -17.52
N ILE A 489 -16.26 3.11 -17.23
CA ILE A 489 -16.71 4.52 -17.37
C ILE A 489 -16.38 5.34 -16.12
N PHE A 490 -15.09 5.43 -15.79
CA PHE A 490 -14.59 6.05 -14.55
C PHE A 490 -14.92 7.54 -14.46
N LYS A 491 -14.80 8.29 -15.57
CA LYS A 491 -15.22 9.69 -15.63
C LYS A 491 -16.67 9.87 -15.17
N THR A 492 -17.58 9.13 -15.79
CA THR A 492 -19.02 9.16 -15.47
C THR A 492 -19.28 8.77 -14.01
N GLN A 493 -18.56 7.75 -13.50
CA GLN A 493 -18.65 7.33 -12.09
C GLN A 493 -18.29 8.47 -11.12
N ILE A 494 -17.19 9.19 -11.37
CA ILE A 494 -16.74 10.30 -10.51
C ILE A 494 -17.68 11.50 -10.62
N GLU A 495 -18.16 11.84 -11.81
CA GLU A 495 -19.14 12.91 -12.00
C GLU A 495 -20.45 12.62 -11.25
N GLU A 496 -20.91 11.37 -11.25
CA GLU A 496 -22.10 10.96 -10.50
C GLU A 496 -21.87 11.02 -8.99
N ILE A 497 -20.71 10.57 -8.50
CA ILE A 497 -20.30 10.72 -7.10
C ILE A 497 -20.31 12.21 -6.69
N TYR A 498 -19.77 13.09 -7.54
CA TYR A 498 -19.71 14.52 -7.27
C TYR A 498 -21.11 15.15 -7.19
N LYS A 499 -22.01 14.78 -8.10
CA LYS A 499 -23.43 15.21 -8.07
C LYS A 499 -24.13 14.78 -6.78
N ASN A 500 -23.74 13.65 -6.21
CA ASN A 500 -24.32 13.11 -4.97
C ASN A 500 -23.63 13.62 -3.67
N GLY A 501 -22.79 14.65 -3.79
CA GLY A 501 -22.15 15.35 -2.66
C GLY A 501 -20.72 14.91 -2.36
N GLY A 502 -20.13 14.02 -3.16
CA GLY A 502 -18.75 13.59 -3.00
C GLY A 502 -17.75 14.73 -3.19
N ARG A 503 -16.88 14.99 -2.19
CA ARG A 503 -15.91 16.10 -2.19
C ARG A 503 -14.51 15.71 -1.74
N VAL A 504 -14.37 14.72 -0.88
CA VAL A 504 -13.07 14.25 -0.38
C VAL A 504 -12.78 12.84 -0.89
N PHE A 505 -11.88 12.71 -1.85
CA PHE A 505 -11.50 11.43 -2.44
C PHE A 505 -10.24 10.89 -1.78
N VAL A 506 -10.37 9.77 -1.08
CA VAL A 506 -9.26 9.09 -0.39
C VAL A 506 -8.84 7.88 -1.21
N GLU A 507 -7.72 7.98 -1.92
CA GLU A 507 -7.17 6.87 -2.71
C GLU A 507 -6.41 5.91 -1.80
N ILE A 508 -6.95 4.70 -1.62
CA ILE A 508 -6.47 3.67 -0.69
C ILE A 508 -5.87 2.52 -1.49
N GLY A 509 -4.55 2.53 -1.63
CA GLY A 509 -3.79 1.51 -2.35
C GLY A 509 -2.40 2.01 -2.74
N PRO A 510 -1.63 1.21 -3.49
CA PRO A 510 -0.30 1.61 -3.93
C PRO A 510 -0.36 2.68 -5.04
N ARG A 511 0.56 3.63 -5.01
CA ARG A 511 0.70 4.76 -5.97
C ARG A 511 -0.51 5.70 -6.02
N GLN A 512 -0.28 6.88 -6.60
CA GLN A 512 -1.33 7.87 -6.89
C GLN A 512 -1.69 7.83 -8.37
N ILE A 513 -2.61 6.94 -8.75
CA ILE A 513 -3.10 6.85 -10.13
C ILE A 513 -4.44 7.56 -10.23
N LEU A 514 -5.41 7.15 -9.41
CA LEU A 514 -6.78 7.65 -9.46
C LEU A 514 -6.88 9.10 -8.98
N GLY A 515 -6.05 9.50 -8.02
CA GLY A 515 -6.04 10.88 -7.57
C GLY A 515 -5.69 11.88 -8.68
N SER A 516 -4.88 11.48 -9.65
CA SER A 516 -4.59 12.32 -10.83
C SER A 516 -5.77 12.38 -11.80
N LEU A 517 -6.49 11.26 -11.98
CA LEU A 517 -7.68 11.20 -12.83
C LEU A 517 -8.83 12.04 -12.25
N VAL A 518 -9.08 11.94 -10.94
CA VAL A 518 -10.12 12.72 -10.25
C VAL A 518 -9.87 14.22 -10.41
N LYS A 519 -8.63 14.68 -10.29
CA LYS A 519 -8.26 16.09 -10.49
C LYS A 519 -8.55 16.58 -11.91
N ASP A 520 -8.31 15.74 -12.92
CA ASP A 520 -8.60 16.07 -14.32
C ASP A 520 -10.11 16.06 -14.62
N ILE A 521 -10.87 15.13 -14.02
CA ILE A 521 -12.33 15.05 -14.19
C ILE A 521 -13.02 16.26 -13.56
N LEU A 522 -12.59 16.64 -12.35
CA LEU A 522 -13.21 17.68 -11.54
C LEU A 522 -12.45 19.01 -11.63
N ASP A 523 -11.72 19.24 -12.73
CA ASP A 523 -11.00 20.49 -12.93
C ASP A 523 -11.95 21.69 -12.83
N GLY A 524 -11.51 22.73 -12.12
CA GLY A 524 -12.32 23.91 -11.81
C GLY A 524 -13.46 23.68 -10.78
N GLN A 525 -13.67 22.47 -10.27
CA GLN A 525 -14.67 22.18 -9.24
C GLN A 525 -14.03 22.02 -7.86
N PRO A 526 -14.60 22.56 -6.77
CA PRO A 526 -14.04 22.37 -5.42
C PRO A 526 -14.07 20.89 -5.00
N HIS A 527 -12.89 20.32 -4.71
CA HIS A 527 -12.72 18.97 -4.21
C HIS A 527 -11.35 18.81 -3.50
N SER A 528 -11.13 17.69 -2.82
CA SER A 528 -9.86 17.33 -2.21
C SER A 528 -9.51 15.88 -2.53
N VAL A 529 -8.22 15.61 -2.77
CA VAL A 529 -7.71 14.26 -3.08
C VAL A 529 -6.58 13.94 -2.11
N VAL A 530 -6.70 12.83 -1.41
CA VAL A 530 -5.69 12.32 -0.47
C VAL A 530 -5.31 10.90 -0.88
N SER A 531 -4.10 10.71 -1.39
CA SER A 531 -3.56 9.38 -1.70
C SER A 531 -2.71 8.89 -0.52
N VAL A 532 -2.99 7.70 -0.01
CA VAL A 532 -2.36 7.18 1.23
C VAL A 532 -0.95 6.64 1.05
N ASN A 533 -0.58 6.28 -0.18
CA ASN A 533 0.75 5.77 -0.54
C ASN A 533 1.14 6.18 -1.97
N PRO A 534 1.29 7.50 -2.24
CA PRO A 534 1.37 8.03 -3.61
C PRO A 534 2.67 7.68 -4.36
N SER A 535 3.78 7.51 -3.64
CA SER A 535 5.10 7.29 -4.22
C SER A 535 5.67 5.92 -3.86
N ARG A 536 6.30 5.29 -4.85
CA ARG A 536 7.06 4.05 -4.66
C ARG A 536 8.45 4.28 -4.05
N ASP A 537 8.96 5.50 -4.13
CA ASP A 537 10.34 5.85 -3.77
C ASP A 537 10.44 6.48 -2.35
N LYS A 538 9.31 6.57 -1.63
CA LYS A 538 9.24 7.13 -0.27
C LYS A 538 8.75 6.07 0.71
N SER A 539 9.08 6.26 1.99
CA SER A 539 8.59 5.39 3.08
C SER A 539 7.07 5.31 3.07
N SER A 540 6.54 4.09 2.98
CA SER A 540 5.09 3.86 2.99
C SER A 540 4.45 4.19 4.34
N ASP A 541 5.20 4.04 5.44
CA ASP A 541 4.78 4.48 6.80
C ASP A 541 4.61 6.00 6.88
N ARG A 542 5.63 6.76 6.47
CA ARG A 542 5.57 8.23 6.51
C ARG A 542 4.43 8.77 5.63
N GLN A 543 4.23 8.19 4.45
CA GLN A 543 3.15 8.58 3.54
C GLN A 543 1.76 8.31 4.13
N LEU A 544 1.55 7.17 4.78
CA LEU A 544 0.28 6.89 5.47
C LEU A 544 0.00 7.90 6.59
N ARG A 545 1.03 8.26 7.36
CA ARG A 545 0.90 9.27 8.43
C ARG A 545 0.59 10.65 7.88
N GLU A 546 1.24 11.04 6.78
CA GLU A 546 0.98 12.31 6.10
C GLU A 546 -0.48 12.35 5.63
N ALA A 547 -0.95 11.30 4.98
CA ALA A 547 -2.33 11.18 4.56
C ALA A 547 -3.31 11.23 5.75
N ALA A 548 -3.06 10.51 6.83
CA ALA A 548 -3.91 10.54 8.02
C ALA A 548 -3.96 11.94 8.66
N VAL A 549 -2.84 12.66 8.69
CA VAL A 549 -2.80 14.05 9.15
C VAL A 549 -3.62 14.96 8.24
N VAL A 550 -3.50 14.82 6.92
CA VAL A 550 -4.31 15.59 5.95
C VAL A 550 -5.80 15.29 6.14
N LEU A 551 -6.19 14.04 6.35
CA LEU A 551 -7.58 13.65 6.64
C LEU A 551 -8.10 14.30 7.94
N LYS A 552 -7.30 14.32 9.01
CA LYS A 552 -7.66 15.04 10.24
C LYS A 552 -7.78 16.54 10.01
N VAL A 553 -6.89 17.13 9.19
CA VAL A 553 -6.95 18.56 8.84
C VAL A 553 -8.15 18.89 7.97
N LEU A 554 -8.58 17.98 7.11
CA LEU A 554 -9.86 18.05 6.40
C LEU A 554 -11.06 17.97 7.34
N GLY A 555 -10.89 17.53 8.60
CA GLY A 555 -11.95 17.46 9.60
C GLY A 555 -12.53 16.06 9.82
N LEU A 556 -11.91 15.01 9.27
CA LEU A 556 -12.35 13.64 9.54
C LEU A 556 -11.97 13.27 10.99
N PRO A 557 -12.88 12.61 11.75
CA PRO A 557 -12.70 12.30 13.16
C PRO A 557 -11.78 11.08 13.40
N LEU A 558 -10.62 11.04 12.74
CA LEU A 558 -9.65 9.95 12.87
C LEU A 558 -8.93 10.00 14.22
N LYS A 559 -8.91 8.85 14.90
CA LYS A 559 -8.15 8.59 16.14
C LYS A 559 -6.69 8.23 15.82
N ASP A 560 -6.02 7.49 16.70
CA ASP A 560 -4.65 7.03 16.50
C ASP A 560 -4.61 5.90 15.47
N ILE A 561 -3.98 6.14 14.32
CA ILE A 561 -3.74 5.10 13.30
C ILE A 561 -2.66 4.10 13.74
N ASP A 562 -1.89 4.41 14.78
CA ASP A 562 -0.73 3.64 15.20
C ASP A 562 -0.77 3.27 16.70
N PRO A 563 -1.73 2.40 17.10
CA PRO A 563 -1.82 1.88 18.46
C PRO A 563 -0.70 0.87 18.80
N TYR A 564 0.25 0.65 17.88
CA TYR A 564 1.29 -0.38 17.97
C TYR A 564 2.61 0.15 18.51
N GLN A 565 2.85 1.46 18.51
CA GLN A 565 4.06 2.04 19.09
C GLN A 565 4.17 1.70 20.58
N THR A 566 5.32 1.18 21.02
CA THR A 566 5.60 1.06 22.46
C THR A 566 5.56 2.44 23.13
N ASN A 567 4.82 2.55 24.24
CA ASN A 567 4.87 3.75 25.07
C ASN A 567 6.31 3.98 25.53
N ALA A 568 6.90 5.12 25.15
CA ALA A 568 8.27 5.49 25.44
C ALA A 568 8.57 5.73 26.94
N LYS A 569 7.71 5.26 27.86
CA LYS A 569 8.11 4.99 29.24
C LYS A 569 9.06 3.78 29.24
N ARG A 570 10.23 3.93 28.64
CA ARG A 570 11.41 3.34 29.26
C ARG A 570 11.44 4.00 30.62
N LYS A 571 11.04 3.28 31.67
CA LYS A 571 11.65 3.52 32.96
C LYS A 571 13.13 3.46 32.63
N GLU A 572 13.82 4.60 32.65
CA GLU A 572 15.24 4.55 32.88
C GLU A 572 15.39 3.57 34.03
N VAL A 573 16.18 2.52 33.81
CA VAL A 573 16.67 1.75 34.94
C VAL A 573 17.38 2.81 35.76
N GLN A 574 16.68 3.34 36.78
CA GLN A 574 17.35 4.03 37.85
C GLN A 574 18.41 3.01 38.24
N ASN A 575 19.68 3.36 38.04
CA ASN A 575 20.78 2.65 38.66
C ASN A 575 20.55 2.81 40.17
N GLN A 576 19.62 2.02 40.70
CA GLN A 576 19.55 1.65 42.08
C GLN A 576 20.59 0.55 42.20
N ASP A 577 21.70 0.97 42.81
CA ASP A 577 22.65 0.21 43.63
C ASP A 577 24.07 0.51 43.16
N GLN A 578 24.88 1.23 43.95
CA GLN A 578 25.56 0.86 45.21
C GLN A 578 27.06 0.89 44.93
#